data_AF-A0A956UZR7-F1
#
_entry.id   AF-A0A956UZR7-F1
#
_cell.length_a   1.000
_cell.length_b   1.000
_cell.length_c   1.000
_cell.angle_alpha   90.00
_cell.angle_beta   90.00
_cell.angle_gamma   90.00
#
_symmetry.space_group_name_H-M   'P 1'
#
loop_
_entity.id
_entity.type
_entity.pdbx_description
1 polymer ?
#
loop_
_entity_poly.entity_id
_entity_poly.type
_entity_poly.pdbx_seq_one_letter_code
_entity_poly.pdbx_strand_id
1 'polypeptide(L)'
;MHTETSSNIDESVATSSCHHSDSYAADKAKLLSRLARVEGQIRGIARMVEDDRYCVDILTQISAVNSSMQKIGLLLLEDHIRGCVVGAEGDDLDAKLDELNAAIARFTKSIG
;
A
#
# COMPACT_ATOMS: atom_id res chain seq x y z
N MET A 1 22.33 16.03 -39.47
CA MET A 1 21.02 15.80 -38.85
C MET A 1 20.77 14.31 -38.85
N HIS A 2 21.07 13.62 -37.75
CA HIS A 2 20.37 12.40 -37.32
C HIS A 2 20.50 12.39 -35.80
N THR A 3 19.38 12.63 -35.15
CA THR A 3 19.17 12.61 -33.70
C THR A 3 18.69 11.22 -33.33
N GLU A 4 19.50 10.44 -32.64
CA GLU A 4 19.08 9.20 -31.96
C GLU A 4 18.95 9.54 -30.47
N THR A 5 17.75 9.97 -30.06
CA THR A 5 16.73 9.16 -29.37
C THR A 5 17.28 8.49 -28.10
N SER A 6 16.95 9.12 -26.98
CA SER A 6 17.08 8.61 -25.61
C SER A 6 16.43 7.25 -25.45
N SER A 7 17.19 6.25 -24.96
CA SER A 7 16.63 5.01 -24.44
C SER A 7 16.20 5.22 -22.98
N ASN A 8 14.89 5.38 -22.80
CA ASN A 8 14.22 5.32 -21.51
C ASN A 8 13.87 3.87 -21.16
N ILE A 9 14.21 3.50 -19.92
CA ILE A 9 13.43 2.64 -19.00
C ILE A 9 13.16 1.21 -19.46
N ASP A 10 13.95 0.26 -18.95
CA ASP A 10 13.43 -1.03 -18.46
C ASP A 10 14.45 -1.64 -17.48
N GLU A 11 14.47 -1.15 -16.23
CA GLU A 11 15.15 -1.85 -15.15
C GLU A 11 14.09 -2.59 -14.34
N SER A 12 13.72 -3.73 -14.91
CA SER A 12 13.16 -4.91 -14.27
C SER A 12 13.39 -4.94 -12.75
N VAL A 13 12.38 -4.48 -12.00
CA VAL A 13 12.24 -4.79 -10.58
C VAL A 13 12.12 -6.30 -10.48
N ALA A 14 13.23 -6.94 -10.12
CA ALA A 14 13.30 -8.35 -9.79
C ALA A 14 12.38 -8.61 -8.59
N THR A 15 11.17 -9.08 -8.89
CA THR A 15 10.23 -9.61 -7.90
C THR A 15 10.67 -11.03 -7.59
N SER A 16 11.58 -11.19 -6.62
CA SER A 16 11.83 -12.49 -6.01
C SER A 16 10.64 -12.81 -5.11
N SER A 17 9.72 -13.62 -5.62
CA SER A 17 8.47 -13.99 -4.98
C SER A 17 8.71 -14.87 -3.76
N CYS A 18 8.52 -14.33 -2.56
CA CYS A 18 8.28 -15.15 -1.38
C CYS A 18 6.92 -15.86 -1.54
N HIS A 19 6.95 -17.13 -1.93
CA HIS A 19 5.78 -18.02 -1.95
C HIS A 19 5.39 -18.39 -0.51
N HIS A 20 4.78 -17.46 0.23
CA HIS A 20 4.03 -17.81 1.42
C HIS A 20 2.56 -17.54 1.14
N SER A 21 1.83 -18.62 0.84
CA SER A 21 0.38 -18.60 0.95
C SER A 21 0.04 -18.09 2.35
N ASP A 22 -0.55 -16.89 2.39
CA ASP A 22 -1.35 -16.36 3.48
C ASP A 22 -0.68 -15.45 4.55
N SER A 23 0.18 -14.51 4.13
CA SER A 23 0.58 -13.32 4.93
C SER A 23 -0.57 -12.30 5.17
N TYR A 24 -1.80 -12.79 5.33
CA TYR A 24 -2.99 -12.03 5.79
C TYR A 24 -4.17 -12.95 6.16
N ALA A 25 -4.04 -14.29 6.17
CA ALA A 25 -5.19 -15.17 6.43
C ALA A 25 -5.83 -14.95 7.80
N ALA A 26 -5.01 -14.70 8.84
CA ALA A 26 -5.50 -14.55 10.21
C ALA A 26 -6.51 -13.38 10.34
N ASP A 27 -6.30 -12.31 9.57
CA ASP A 27 -7.10 -11.08 9.64
C ASP A 27 -7.77 -10.71 8.30
N LYS A 28 -7.89 -11.64 7.35
CA LYS A 28 -8.43 -11.39 6.00
C LYS A 28 -9.82 -10.74 6.04
N ALA A 29 -10.72 -11.26 6.87
CA ALA A 29 -12.08 -10.71 7.01
C ALA A 29 -12.07 -9.26 7.54
N LYS A 30 -11.15 -8.96 8.46
CA LYS A 30 -10.98 -7.62 9.05
C LYS A 30 -10.37 -6.64 8.03
N LEU A 31 -9.41 -7.08 7.22
CA LEU A 31 -8.87 -6.29 6.12
C LEU A 31 -9.94 -5.98 5.08
N LEU A 32 -10.70 -6.99 4.65
CA LEU A 32 -11.82 -6.81 3.70
C LEU A 32 -12.89 -5.86 4.26
N SER A 33 -13.24 -5.97 5.54
CA SER A 33 -14.18 -5.05 6.19
C SER A 33 -13.70 -3.60 6.19
N ARG A 34 -12.40 -3.37 6.45
CA ARG A 34 -11.81 -2.02 6.39
C ARG A 34 -11.78 -1.46 4.97
N LEU A 35 -11.43 -2.29 3.98
CA LEU A 35 -11.46 -1.92 2.58
C LEU A 35 -12.87 -1.56 2.12
N ALA A 36 -13.88 -2.35 2.48
CA ALA A 36 -15.29 -2.07 2.17
C ALA A 36 -15.76 -0.74 2.79
N ARG A 37 -15.27 -0.39 3.98
CA ARG A 37 -15.54 0.92 4.60
C ARG A 37 -14.92 2.07 3.80
N VAL A 38 -13.67 1.93 3.36
CA VAL A 38 -13.00 2.92 2.52
C VAL A 38 -13.72 3.10 1.18
N GLU A 39 -14.14 2.00 0.56
CA GLU A 39 -14.94 2.03 -0.67
C GLU A 39 -16.24 2.83 -0.49
N GLY A 40 -16.92 2.64 0.65
CA GLY A 40 -18.08 3.43 1.04
C GLY A 40 -17.77 4.92 1.20
N GLN A 41 -16.63 5.26 1.79
CA GLN A 41 -16.18 6.66 1.91
C GLN A 41 -15.90 7.29 0.56
N ILE A 42 -15.24 6.58 -0.36
CA ILE A 42 -14.96 7.05 -1.73
C ILE A 42 -16.27 7.32 -2.48
N ARG A 43 -17.25 6.41 -2.39
CA ARG A 43 -18.60 6.64 -2.94
C ARG A 43 -19.28 7.85 -2.29
N GLY A 44 -19.11 8.05 -0.99
CA GLY A 44 -19.61 9.21 -0.27
C GLY A 44 -19.03 10.51 -0.83
N ILE A 45 -17.71 10.57 -1.02
CA ILE A 45 -17.01 11.71 -1.62
C ILE A 45 -17.53 12.01 -3.02
N ALA A 46 -17.72 10.99 -3.87
CA ALA A 46 -18.27 11.18 -5.21
C ALA A 46 -19.65 11.87 -5.16
N ARG A 47 -20.55 11.44 -4.27
CA ARG A 47 -21.86 12.10 -4.06
C ARG A 47 -21.72 13.53 -3.56
N MET A 48 -20.76 13.80 -2.66
CA MET A 48 -20.52 15.16 -2.20
C MET A 48 -20.12 16.10 -3.35
N VAL A 49 -19.39 15.58 -4.34
CA VAL A 49 -19.05 16.34 -5.56
C VAL A 49 -20.27 16.52 -6.46
N GLU A 50 -21.07 15.47 -6.66
CA GLU A 50 -22.33 15.54 -7.43
C GLU A 50 -23.33 16.55 -6.81
N ASP A 51 -23.34 16.65 -5.48
CA ASP A 51 -24.19 17.56 -4.71
C ASP A 51 -23.59 18.98 -4.55
N ASP A 52 -22.51 19.31 -5.25
CA ASP A 52 -21.82 20.61 -5.19
C ASP A 52 -21.46 21.06 -3.75
N ARG A 53 -21.06 20.10 -2.89
CA ARG A 53 -20.75 20.40 -1.48
C ARG A 53 -19.48 21.21 -1.33
N TYR A 54 -19.41 21.91 -0.19
CA TYR A 54 -18.28 22.78 0.15
C TYR A 54 -16.95 22.03 0.12
N CYS A 55 -15.98 22.59 -0.62
CA CYS A 55 -14.70 21.95 -0.89
C CYS A 55 -13.95 21.53 0.39
N VAL A 56 -14.05 22.30 1.48
CA VAL A 56 -13.38 21.97 2.75
C VAL A 56 -13.95 20.71 3.39
N ASP A 57 -15.26 20.45 3.24
CA ASP A 57 -15.88 19.21 3.73
C ASP A 57 -15.39 18.01 2.92
N ILE A 58 -15.25 18.17 1.60
CA ILE A 58 -14.72 17.13 0.70
C ILE A 58 -13.26 16.81 1.06
N LEU A 59 -12.42 17.83 1.24
CA LEU A 59 -11.03 17.67 1.68
C LEU A 59 -10.93 16.96 3.04
N THR A 60 -11.87 17.23 3.94
CA THR A 60 -11.96 16.54 5.23
C THR A 60 -12.24 15.04 5.04
N GLN A 61 -13.17 14.67 4.15
CA GLN A 61 -13.46 13.27 3.86
C GLN A 61 -12.29 12.57 3.15
N ILE A 62 -11.60 13.23 2.23
CA ILE A 62 -10.37 12.70 1.60
C ILE A 62 -9.31 12.42 2.67
N SER A 63 -9.13 13.31 3.62
CA SER A 63 -8.19 13.13 4.74
C SER A 63 -8.57 11.92 5.62
N ALA A 64 -9.87 11.68 5.82
CA ALA A 64 -10.38 10.50 6.52
C ALA A 64 -10.14 9.18 5.76
N VAL A 65 -10.25 9.21 4.42
CA VAL A 65 -9.88 8.07 3.54
C VAL A 65 -8.39 7.77 3.64
N ASN A 66 -7.54 8.79 3.49
CA ASN A 66 -6.08 8.63 3.60
C ASN A 66 -5.68 8.03 4.95
N SER A 67 -6.24 8.55 6.05
CA SER A 67 -6.01 8.01 7.40
C SER A 67 -6.45 6.54 7.53
N SER A 68 -7.51 6.14 6.83
CA SER A 68 -8.01 4.76 6.85
C SER A 68 -7.10 3.83 6.02
N MET A 69 -6.63 4.29 4.86
CA MET A 69 -5.67 3.56 4.02
C MET A 69 -4.33 3.36 4.73
N GLN A 70 -3.83 4.37 5.45
CA GLN A 70 -2.63 4.26 6.28
C GLN A 70 -2.77 3.14 7.33
N LYS A 71 -3.91 3.08 8.02
CA LYS A 71 -4.20 2.03 9.00
C LYS A 71 -4.29 0.64 8.38
N ILE A 72 -4.73 0.52 7.13
CA ILE A 72 -4.77 -0.76 6.41
C ILE A 72 -3.35 -1.18 6.02
N GLY A 73 -2.55 -0.26 5.48
CA GLY A 73 -1.15 -0.51 5.12
C GLY A 73 -0.31 -0.96 6.32
N LEU A 74 -0.46 -0.30 7.47
CA LEU A 74 0.22 -0.69 8.71
C LEU A 74 -0.15 -2.10 9.18
N LEU A 75 -1.40 -2.52 9.02
CA LEU A 75 -1.81 -3.88 9.38
C LEU A 75 -1.17 -4.93 8.46
N LEU A 76 -1.11 -4.67 7.15
CA LEU A 76 -0.45 -5.56 6.20
C LEU A 76 1.06 -5.66 6.48
N LEU A 77 1.68 -4.54 6.83
CA LEU A 77 3.09 -4.49 7.20
C LEU A 77 3.37 -5.32 8.45
N GLU A 78 2.55 -5.16 9.50
CA GLU A 78 2.68 -5.93 10.75
C GLU A 78 2.54 -7.44 10.47
N ASP A 79 1.56 -7.84 9.66
CA ASP A 79 1.35 -9.25 9.35
C ASP A 79 2.49 -9.84 8.52
N HIS A 80 3.04 -9.07 7.57
CA HIS A 80 4.21 -9.49 6.81
C HIS A 80 5.45 -9.67 7.68
N ILE A 81 5.71 -8.77 8.63
CA ILE A 81 6.83 -8.93 9.56
C ILE A 81 6.66 -10.23 10.36
N ARG A 82 5.46 -10.48 10.91
CA ARG A 82 5.18 -11.68 11.70
C ARG A 82 5.23 -12.98 10.89
N GLY A 83 4.75 -12.96 9.65
CA GLY A 83 4.61 -14.15 8.81
C GLY A 83 5.85 -14.49 7.99
N CYS A 84 6.61 -13.47 7.56
CA CYS A 84 7.73 -13.67 6.65
C CYS A 84 9.09 -13.46 7.33
N VAL A 85 9.22 -12.47 8.22
CA VAL A 85 10.53 -12.07 8.79
C VAL A 85 10.83 -12.80 10.09
N VAL A 86 9.84 -12.98 10.95
CA VAL A 86 10.01 -13.72 12.21
C VAL A 86 10.34 -15.19 11.90
N GLY A 87 11.53 -15.63 12.29
CA GLY A 87 12.01 -17.00 12.07
C GLY A 87 12.83 -17.21 10.79
N ALA A 88 13.03 -16.16 9.98
CA ALA A 88 14.03 -16.18 8.91
C ALA A 88 15.45 -16.02 9.49
N GLU A 89 16.45 -16.64 8.85
CA GLU A 89 17.84 -16.64 9.30
C GLU A 89 18.82 -16.48 8.12
N GLY A 90 20.02 -15.97 8.39
CA GLY A 90 21.08 -15.80 7.39
C GLY A 90 20.66 -14.96 6.19
N ASP A 91 21.08 -15.36 4.99
CA ASP A 91 20.82 -14.64 3.74
C ASP A 91 19.32 -14.47 3.43
N ASP A 92 18.45 -15.37 3.91
CA ASP A 92 16.98 -15.25 3.75
C ASP A 92 16.39 -14.12 4.61
N LEU A 93 16.94 -13.90 5.81
CA LEU A 93 16.55 -12.76 6.65
C LEU A 93 16.94 -11.44 5.99
N ASP A 94 18.17 -11.34 5.49
CA ASP A 94 18.67 -10.12 4.86
C ASP A 94 17.84 -9.76 3.62
N ALA A 95 17.53 -10.73 2.77
CA ALA A 95 16.69 -10.52 1.59
C ALA A 95 15.27 -10.01 1.94
N LYS A 96 14.65 -10.59 2.97
CA LYS A 96 13.30 -10.18 3.42
C LYS A 96 13.30 -8.80 4.08
N LEU A 97 14.36 -8.45 4.81
CA LEU A 97 14.52 -7.12 5.39
C LEU A 97 14.72 -6.05 4.31
N ASP A 98 15.47 -6.34 3.25
CA ASP A 98 15.63 -5.45 2.11
C ASP A 98 14.29 -5.22 1.37
N GLU A 99 13.53 -6.30 1.13
CA GLU A 99 12.18 -6.20 0.54
C GLU A 99 11.25 -5.34 1.42
N LEU A 100 11.24 -5.60 2.72
CA LEU A 100 10.45 -4.85 3.70
C LEU A 100 10.83 -3.37 3.71
N ASN A 101 12.12 -3.05 3.76
CA ASN A 101 12.62 -1.68 3.74
C ASN A 101 12.20 -0.95 2.47
N ALA A 102 12.27 -1.61 1.31
CA ALA A 102 11.81 -1.05 0.05
C ALA A 102 10.28 -0.79 0.05
N ALA A 103 9.49 -1.69 0.64
CA ALA A 103 8.04 -1.50 0.79
C ALA A 103 7.70 -0.32 1.71
N ILE A 104 8.37 -0.21 2.87
CA ILE A 104 8.22 0.89 3.82
C ILE A 104 8.58 2.24 3.17
N ALA A 105 9.69 2.30 2.43
CA ALA A 105 10.12 3.53 1.76
C ALA A 105 9.07 4.04 0.76
N ARG A 106 8.41 3.13 0.01
CA ARG A 106 7.31 3.50 -0.90
C ARG A 106 6.08 3.97 -0.11
N PHE A 107 5.74 3.29 0.98
CA PHE A 107 4.59 3.62 1.81
C PHE A 107 4.74 5.00 2.47
N THR A 108 5.88 5.31 3.07
CA THR A 108 6.12 6.60 3.74
C THR A 108 6.24 7.76 2.77
N LYS A 109 6.78 7.55 1.56
CA LYS A 109 6.81 8.57 0.51
C LYS A 109 5.40 8.99 0.06
N SER A 110 4.42 8.10 0.14
CA SER A 110 3.02 8.40 -0.23
C SER A 110 2.24 9.13 0.87
N ILE A 111 2.84 9.35 2.04
CA ILE A 111 2.20 9.90 3.24
C ILE A 111 2.55 11.39 3.48
N GLY A 112 3.64 11.89 2.88
CA GLY A 112 4.09 13.29 2.98
C GLY A 112 3.99 14.03 1.67
#